data_AF-A0A924CQB5-F1
#
_entry.id   AF-A0A924CQB5-F1
#
_cell.length_a   1.000
_cell.length_b   1.000
_cell.length_c   1.000
_cell.angle_alpha   90.00
_cell.angle_beta   90.00
_cell.angle_gamma   90.00
#
_symmetry.space_group_name_H-M   'P 1'
#
loop_
_entity.id
_entity.type
_entity.pdbx_description
1 polymer ?
#
loop_
_entity_poly.entity_id
_entity_poly.type
_entity_poly.pdbx_seq_one_letter_code
_entity_poly.pdbx_strand_id
1 'polypeptide(L)' 'MTNPSHEPFEPSLPPIDEKDPVYKLVMMAADAADDRKAGDIMIIRVGEVSSIAEYFVIATGYSKVQVRAIANA' A
#
# COMPACT_ATOMS: atom_id res chain seq x y z
N MET A 1 -29.15 19.53 -17.89
CA MET A 1 -27.78 19.81 -17.42
C MET A 1 -27.26 18.52 -16.82
N THR A 2 -26.50 17.75 -17.59
CA THR A 2 -25.99 16.43 -17.21
C THR A 2 -24.92 16.60 -16.14
N ASN A 3 -25.20 16.14 -14.93
CA ASN A 3 -24.16 15.91 -13.94
C ASN A 3 -23.27 14.78 -14.51
N PRO A 4 -21.99 15.02 -14.84
CA PRO A 4 -21.14 13.92 -15.23
C PRO A 4 -20.98 13.07 -13.98
N SER A 5 -21.57 11.88 -13.98
CA SER A 5 -21.33 10.84 -12.99
C SER A 5 -19.83 10.65 -12.92
N HIS A 6 -19.18 11.25 -11.92
CA HIS A 6 -17.82 10.91 -11.55
C HIS A 6 -17.93 9.51 -10.96
N GLU A 7 -17.84 8.49 -11.82
CA GLU A 7 -17.59 7.13 -11.37
C GLU A 7 -16.39 7.21 -10.42
N PRO A 8 -16.48 6.64 -9.20
CA PRO A 8 -15.32 6.51 -8.36
C PRO A 8 -14.22 5.89 -9.23
N PHE A 9 -13.07 6.55 -9.32
CA PHE A 9 -11.87 5.90 -9.84
C PHE A 9 -11.56 4.81 -8.81
N GLU A 10 -12.16 3.63 -8.98
CA GLU A 10 -11.66 2.41 -8.40
C GLU A 10 -10.48 2.03 -9.28
N PRO A 11 -9.23 2.35 -8.88
CA PRO A 11 -8.11 1.76 -9.58
C PRO A 11 -8.34 0.25 -9.50
N SER A 12 -8.52 -0.39 -10.65
CA SER A 12 -8.40 -1.83 -10.74
C SER A 12 -6.93 -2.14 -10.47
N LEU A 13 -6.55 -2.13 -9.20
CA LEU A 13 -5.20 -2.44 -8.77
C LEU A 13 -4.95 -3.85 -9.29
N PRO A 14 -3.88 -4.06 -10.08
CA PRO A 14 -3.57 -5.40 -10.55
C PRO A 14 -3.47 -6.30 -9.31
N PRO A 15 -4.07 -7.50 -9.35
CA PRO A 15 -4.03 -8.42 -8.23
C PRO A 15 -2.56 -8.65 -7.85
N ILE A 16 -2.30 -8.62 -6.54
CA ILE A 16 -0.97 -8.91 -6.03
C ILE A 16 -0.67 -10.37 -6.37
N ASP A 17 0.42 -10.63 -7.07
CA ASP A 17 0.81 -11.99 -7.44
C ASP A 17 1.48 -12.67 -6.23
N GLU A 18 0.77 -13.60 -5.59
CA GLU A 18 1.29 -14.35 -4.44
C GLU A 18 2.53 -15.19 -4.77
N LYS A 19 2.76 -15.48 -6.06
CA LYS A 19 3.92 -16.24 -6.54
C LYS A 19 5.16 -15.37 -6.73
N ASP A 20 5.02 -14.06 -6.61
CA ASP A 20 6.14 -13.13 -6.71
C ASP A 20 7.11 -13.37 -5.54
N PRO A 21 8.42 -13.54 -5.79
CA PRO A 21 9.40 -13.73 -4.73
C PRO A 21 9.41 -12.60 -3.68
N VAL A 22 8.96 -11.40 -4.05
CA VAL A 22 8.90 -10.23 -3.16
C VAL A 22 7.58 -10.18 -2.37
N TYR A 23 6.55 -10.94 -2.77
CA TYR A 23 5.21 -10.93 -2.14
C TYR A 23 5.28 -11.06 -0.62
N LYS A 24 6.03 -12.05 -0.13
CA LYS A 24 6.14 -12.31 1.31
C LYS A 24 6.74 -11.12 2.07
N LEU A 25 7.69 -10.40 1.47
CA LEU A 25 8.29 -9.21 2.08
C LEU A 25 7.29 -8.07 2.18
N VAL A 26 6.51 -7.87 1.12
CA VAL A 26 5.45 -6.85 1.06
C VAL A 26 4.39 -7.12 2.12
N MET A 27 3.93 -8.36 2.24
CA MET A 27 2.96 -8.76 3.26
C MET A 27 3.51 -8.60 4.67
N MET A 28 4.76 -8.99 4.93
CA MET A 28 5.39 -8.77 6.24
C MET A 28 5.46 -7.28 6.61
N ALA A 29 5.73 -6.39 5.66
CA ALA A 29 5.73 -4.95 5.92
C ALA A 29 4.31 -4.40 6.20
N ALA A 30 3.30 -4.88 5.47
CA ALA A 30 1.90 -4.52 5.71
C ALA A 30 1.42 -5.02 7.09
N ASP A 31 1.74 -6.27 7.43
CA ASP A 31 1.40 -6.88 8.73
C ASP A 31 2.09 -6.12 9.88
N ALA A 32 3.37 -5.77 9.73
CA ALA A 32 4.10 -4.98 10.73
C ALA A 32 3.49 -3.57 10.92
N ALA A 33 2.98 -2.96 9.85
CA ALA A 33 2.25 -1.70 9.94
C ALA A 33 0.89 -1.86 10.64
N ASP A 34 0.15 -2.95 10.37
CA ASP A 34 -1.13 -3.25 11.04
C ASP A 34 -0.97 -3.58 12.53
N ASP A 35 0.12 -4.25 12.90
CA ASP A 35 0.52 -4.51 14.29
C ASP A 35 0.68 -3.19 15.08
N ARG A 36 1.13 -2.13 14.39
CA ARG A 36 1.24 -0.76 14.93
C ARG A 36 -0.02 0.09 14.72
N LYS A 37 -1.12 -0.53 14.27
CA LYS A 37 -2.42 0.11 14.03
C LYS A 37 -2.33 1.26 13.04
N ALA A 38 -1.51 1.11 12.00
CA ALA A 38 -1.46 2.08 10.90
C ALA A 38 -2.81 2.15 10.17
N GLY A 39 -3.17 3.34 9.70
CA GLY A 39 -4.33 3.55 8.84
C GLY A 39 -3.99 3.38 7.37
N ASP A 40 -5.02 3.20 6.54
CA ASP A 40 -4.95 3.24 5.07
C ASP A 40 -3.78 2.44 4.46
N ILE A 41 -3.52 1.24 5.01
CA ILE A 41 -2.44 0.38 4.51
C ILE A 41 -2.79 -0.07 3.09
N MET A 42 -1.99 0.36 2.12
CA MET A 42 -2.20 0.09 0.71
C MET A 42 -0.91 -0.44 0.08
N ILE A 43 -1.06 -1.53 -0.67
CA ILE A 43 0.02 -2.11 -1.46
C ILE A 43 -0.20 -1.74 -2.92
N ILE A 44 0.81 -1.16 -3.56
CA ILE A 44 0.78 -0.77 -4.97
C ILE A 44 1.88 -1.51 -5.70
N ARG A 45 1.51 -2.29 -6.72
CA ARG A 45 2.48 -2.89 -7.66
C ARG A 45 2.93 -1.83 -8.64
N VAL A 46 4.24 -1.60 -8.72
CA VAL A 46 4.86 -0.54 -9.55
C VAL A 46 5.94 -1.06 -10.50
N GLY A 47 6.28 -2.35 -10.47
CA GLY A 47 7.34 -2.93 -11.31
C GLY A 47 7.16 -2.76 -12.82
N GLU A 48 5.92 -2.60 -13.30
CA GLU A 48 5.66 -2.32 -14.73
C GLU A 48 5.91 -0.86 -15.12
N VAL A 49 5.99 0.05 -14.14
CA VAL A 49 6.04 1.50 -14.36
C VAL A 49 7.34 2.13 -13.79
N SER A 50 7.99 1.48 -12.82
CA SER A 50 9.16 1.99 -12.11
C SER A 50 10.26 0.94 -12.00
N SER A 51 11.51 1.35 -12.26
CA SER A 51 12.70 0.51 -12.07
C SER A 51 13.30 0.61 -10.66
N ILE A 52 12.75 1.44 -9.79
CA ILE A 52 13.27 1.66 -8.43
C ILE A 52 12.82 0.55 -7.48
N ALA A 53 11.59 0.04 -7.66
CA ALA A 53 10.99 -0.97 -6.80
C ALA A 53 9.88 -1.74 -7.54
N GLU A 54 9.58 -2.94 -7.08
CA GLU A 54 8.47 -3.77 -7.57
C GLU A 54 7.13 -3.40 -6.90
N TYR A 55 7.17 -3.05 -5.62
CA TYR A 55 5.99 -2.71 -4.80
C TYR A 55 6.26 -1.53 -3.89
N PHE A 56 5.21 -0.74 -3.63
CA PHE A 56 5.14 0.22 -2.54
C PHE A 56 4.13 -0.23 -1.50
N VAL A 57 4.51 -0.15 -0.22
CA VAL A 57 3.62 -0.27 0.92
C VAL A 57 3.45 1.13 1.50
N ILE A 58 2.24 1.67 1.41
CA ILE A 58 1.87 2.98 1.93
C ILE A 58 1.03 2.76 3.18
N ALA A 59 1.33 3.49 4.24
CA ALA A 59 0.59 3.43 5.49
C ALA A 59 0.50 4.81 6.14
N THR A 60 -0.61 5.10 6.79
CA THR A 60 -0.88 6.36 7.50
C THR A 60 -0.58 6.21 8.99
N GLY A 61 0.30 7.07 9.51
CA GLY A 61 0.44 7.29 10.95
C GLY A 61 -0.20 8.62 11.35
N TYR A 62 -1.15 8.60 12.27
CA TYR A 62 -1.92 9.78 12.71
C TYR A 62 -1.16 10.69 13.69
N SER A 63 0.08 10.32 14.05
CA SER A 63 0.98 11.17 14.84
C SER A 63 2.44 10.86 14.54
N LYS A 64 3.34 11.81 14.84
CA LYS A 64 4.80 11.60 14.70
C LYS A 64 5.32 10.39 15.49
N VAL A 65 4.75 10.13 16.66
CA VAL A 65 5.10 8.98 17.49
C VAL A 65 4.65 7.68 16.81
N GLN A 66 3.43 7.65 16.27
CA GLN A 66 2.92 6.48 15.55
C GLN A 66 3.72 6.21 14.27
N VAL A 67 4.03 7.24 13.48
CA VAL A 67 4.87 7.11 12.28
C VAL A 67 6.21 6.45 12.61
N ARG A 68 6.87 6.90 13.69
CA ARG A 68 8.13 6.28 14.15
C ARG A 68 7.94 4.86 14.65
N ALA A 69 6.83 4.56 15.32
CA ALA A 69 6.54 3.21 15.79
C ALA A 69 6.29 2.23 14.62
N ILE A 70 5.58 2.68 13.57
CA ILE A 70 5.35 1.94 12.32
C ILE A 70 6.68 1.69 11.61
N ALA A 71 7.50 2.73 11.43
CA ALA A 71 8.79 2.62 10.72
C ALA A 71 9.83 1.72 11.43
N ASN A 72 9.68 1.49 12.73
CA ASN A 72 10.56 0.66 13.55
C ASN A 72 9.96 -0.71 13.91
N ALA A 73 8.81 -1.07 13.33
CA ALA A 73 8.20 -2.39 13.52
C ALA A 73 9.03 -3.48 12.83
#